data_AF-A0A9D7YHK6-F1
#
_entry.id   AF-A0A9D7YHK6-F1
#
_cell.length_a   1.000
_cell.length_b   1.000
_cell.length_c   1.000
_cell.angle_alpha   90.00
_cell.angle_beta   90.00
_cell.angle_gamma   90.00
#
_symmetry.space_group_name_H-M   'P 1'
#
loop_
_entity.id
_entity.type
_entity.pdbx_description
1 polymer ?
#
loop_
_entity_poly.entity_id
_entity_poly.type
_entity_poly.pdbx_seq_one_letter_code
_entity_poly.pdbx_strand_id
1 'polypeptide(L)' 'LRAESAELVGNYALRIRFSDGHDTGIYSWSYLRQIDPARRGQKG' A
#
# COMPACT_ATOMS: atom_id res chain seq x y z
N LEU A 1 -10.10 -0.55 -9.43
CA LEU A 1 -9.50 0.64 -8.79
C LEU A 1 -8.10 0.84 -9.34
N ARG A 2 -7.70 2.07 -9.72
CA ARG A 2 -6.32 2.37 -10.18
C ARG A 2 -5.67 3.34 -9.21
N ALA A 3 -4.37 3.17 -8.95
CA ALA A 3 -3.56 4.15 -8.25
C ALA A 3 -3.19 5.27 -9.22
N GLU A 4 -3.41 6.52 -8.83
CA GLU A 4 -3.10 7.70 -9.63
C GLU A 4 -1.79 8.36 -9.18
N SER A 5 -1.52 8.35 -7.87
CA SER A 5 -0.25 8.82 -7.31
C SER A 5 0.12 8.04 -6.05
N ALA A 6 1.41 8.07 -5.73
CA ALA A 6 1.95 7.53 -4.49
C ALA A 6 3.02 8.49 -3.95
N GLU A 7 2.89 8.85 -2.68
CA GLU A 7 3.78 9.78 -2.00
C GLU A 7 4.38 9.11 -0.76
N LEU A 8 5.65 9.38 -0.48
CA LEU A 8 6.30 8.93 0.76
C LEU A 8 5.69 9.65 1.96
N VAL A 9 5.34 8.88 2.97
CA VAL A 9 5.00 9.41 4.30
C VAL A 9 6.20 9.13 5.20
N GLY A 10 7.08 10.12 5.29
CA GLY A 10 8.41 9.95 5.87
C GLY A 10 9.13 8.73 5.26
N ASN A 11 9.82 7.97 6.10
CA ASN A 11 10.55 6.77 5.65
C ASN A 11 9.81 5.46 5.93
N TYR A 12 8.53 5.50 6.31
CA TYR A 12 7.83 4.32 6.87
C TYR A 12 6.57 3.86 6.13
N ALA A 13 6.04 4.67 5.20
CA ALA A 13 4.78 4.38 4.53
C ALA A 13 4.62 5.09 3.17
N LEU A 14 3.59 4.69 2.44
CA LEU A 14 3.05 5.39 1.27
C LEU A 14 1.66 5.95 1.56
N ARG A 15 1.37 7.14 1.05
CA ARG A 15 -0.01 7.60 0.80
C ARG A 15 -0.33 7.37 -0.67
N ILE A 16 -1.45 6.73 -0.96
CA ILE A 16 -1.88 6.41 -2.34
C ILE A 16 -3.20 7.12 -2.61
N ARG A 17 -3.27 7.87 -3.73
CA ARG A 17 -4.52 8.39 -4.28
C ARG A 17 -5.07 7.39 -5.29
N PHE A 18 -6.36 7.07 -5.16
CA PHE A 18 -7.06 6.20 -6.07
C PHE A 18 -8.07 6.96 -6.94
N SER A 19 -8.32 6.39 -8.12
CA SER A 19 -9.18 6.98 -9.15
C SER A 19 -10.67 7.10 -8.80
N ASP A 20 -11.10 6.60 -7.65
CA ASP A 20 -12.47 6.72 -7.16
C ASP A 20 -12.63 7.85 -6.11
N GLY A 21 -11.58 8.64 -5.90
CA GLY A 21 -11.57 9.77 -4.97
C GLY A 21 -10.98 9.48 -3.60
N HIS A 22 -10.62 8.23 -3.27
CA HIS A 22 -9.95 7.92 -2.01
C HIS A 22 -8.49 8.41 -2.00
N ASP A 23 -8.13 9.23 -1.00
CA ASP A 23 -6.79 9.83 -0.89
C ASP A 23 -6.24 9.92 0.55
N THR A 24 -6.97 9.38 1.53
CA THR A 24 -6.61 9.46 2.96
C THR A 24 -5.83 8.25 3.48
N GLY A 25 -5.71 7.19 2.68
CA GLY A 25 -5.08 5.93 3.08
C GLY A 25 -3.56 6.05 3.22
N ILE A 26 -3.03 5.65 4.38
CA ILE A 26 -1.58 5.49 4.64
C ILE A 26 -1.27 4.01 4.80
N TYR A 27 -0.34 3.52 3.97
CA TYR A 27 0.04 2.11 3.88
C TYR A 27 1.49 1.96 4.33
N SER A 28 1.70 1.46 5.54
CA SER A 28 3.05 1.23 6.07
C SER A 28 3.77 0.13 5.31
N TRP A 29 5.12 0.17 5.28
CA TRP A 29 5.91 -0.90 4.69
C TRP A 29 5.65 -2.26 5.35
N SER A 30 5.39 -2.28 6.66
CA SER A 30 5.01 -3.50 7.38
C SER A 30 3.69 -4.06 6.90
N TYR A 31 2.67 -3.21 6.72
CA TYR A 31 1.36 -3.62 6.24
C TYR A 31 1.41 -4.13 4.80
N LEU A 32 2.07 -3.41 3.88
CA LEU A 32 2.24 -3.84 2.49
C LEU A 32 2.93 -5.22 2.41
N ARG A 33 3.95 -5.45 3.24
CA ARG A 33 4.63 -6.74 3.36
C ARG A 33 3.78 -7.86 3.96
N GLN A 34 2.79 -7.53 4.79
CA GLN A 34 1.86 -8.49 5.38
C GLN A 34 0.84 -8.97 4.35
N ILE A 35 0.41 -8.08 3.45
CA ILE A 35 -0.59 -8.38 2.42
C ILE A 35 0.02 -8.81 1.07
N ASP A 36 1.34 -8.95 1.00
CA ASP A 36 2.06 -9.37 -0.20
C ASP A 36 1.54 -10.73 -0.71
N PRO A 37 0.92 -10.79 -1.91
CA PRO A 37 0.40 -12.02 -2.48
C PRO A 37 1.48 -13.11 -2.66
N ALA A 38 2.74 -12.73 -2.92
CA ALA A 38 3.83 -13.68 -3.06
C ALA A 38 4.20 -14.36 -1.73
N ARG A 39 3.90 -13.72 -0.59
CA ARG A 39 4.05 -14.30 0.75
C ARG A 39 2.87 -15.14 1.18
N ARG A 40 1.69 -14.94 0.57
CA ARG A 40 0.49 -15.74 0.86
C ARG A 40 0.68 -17.22 0.50
N GLY A 41 1.54 -17.54 -0.46
CA GLY A 41 1.89 -18.91 -0.87
C GLY A 41 3.04 -19.55 -0.06
N GLN A 42 3.68 -18.83 0.86
CA GLN A 42 4.81 -19.33 1.68
C GLN A 42 4.36 -19.80 3.07
N LYS A 43 3.08 -20.19 3.20
CA LYS A 43 2.59 -20.95 4.36
C LYS A 43 2.60 -22.43 4.00
N GLY A 44 3.81 -22.99 3.93
CA GLY A 44 4.11 -24.41 3.83
C GLY A 44 5.23 -24.74 4.80
#